data_AF-A0A538ITV2-F1
#
_entry.id   AF-A0A538ITV2-F1
#
_cell.length_a   1.000
_cell.length_b   1.000
_cell.length_c   1.000
_cell.angle_alpha   90.00
_cell.angle_beta   90.00
_cell.angle_gamma   90.00
#
_symmetry.space_group_name_H-M   'P 1'
#
loop_
_entity.id
_entity.type
_entity.pdbx_description
1 polymer ?
#
loop_
_entity_poly.entity_id
_entity_poly.type
_entity_poly.pdbx_seq_one_letter_code
_entity_poly.pdbx_strand_id
1 'polypeptide(L)'
;VTHASYERRAQLEHALESRISIEQAKGIVAERYGLEVDEAFDLIRRTARTHRMKINDLVRAIRPGQETPPELAAMIAAERHVK
;
A
#
# COMPACT_ATOMS: atom_id res chain seq x y z
N VAL A 1 7.28 8.93 -35.26
CA VAL A 1 7.16 7.57 -34.69
C VAL A 1 7.61 7.49 -33.23
N THR A 2 8.28 8.51 -32.67
CA THR A 2 8.99 8.39 -31.39
C THR A 2 8.18 8.78 -30.14
N HIS A 3 7.54 9.97 -30.07
CA HIS A 3 7.01 10.50 -28.79
C HIS A 3 5.93 9.62 -28.12
N ALA A 4 4.91 9.19 -28.86
CA ALA A 4 3.82 8.37 -28.32
C ALA A 4 4.28 6.99 -27.80
N SER A 5 5.34 6.42 -28.40
CA SER A 5 5.92 5.14 -27.98
C SER A 5 6.70 5.29 -26.67
N TYR A 6 7.41 6.42 -26.48
CA TYR A 6 8.07 6.74 -25.21
C TYR A 6 7.06 7.02 -24.09
N GLU A 7 6.00 7.78 -24.37
CA GLU A 7 4.93 8.05 -23.39
C GLU A 7 4.23 6.78 -22.92
N ARG A 8 3.90 5.86 -23.85
CA ARG A 8 3.27 4.58 -23.51
C ARG A 8 4.20 3.69 -22.69
N ARG A 9 5.50 3.66 -22.98
CA ARG A 9 6.48 2.96 -22.15
C ARG A 9 6.53 3.52 -20.73
N ALA A 10 6.62 4.84 -20.58
CA ALA A 10 6.66 5.50 -19.27
C ALA A 10 5.39 5.22 -18.44
N GLN A 11 4.21 5.22 -19.07
CA GLN A 11 2.94 4.89 -18.39
C GLN A 11 2.92 3.43 -17.91
N LEU A 12 3.42 2.50 -18.71
CA LEU A 12 3.51 1.08 -18.33
C LEU A 12 4.53 0.85 -17.22
N GLU A 13 5.71 1.47 -17.32
CA GLU A 13 6.74 1.43 -16.29
C GLU A 13 6.20 1.97 -14.96
N HIS A 14 5.53 3.12 -14.96
CA HIS A 14 4.89 3.68 -13.78
C HIS A 14 3.78 2.76 -13.22
N ALA A 15 2.97 2.15 -14.08
CA ALA A 15 1.93 1.20 -13.65
C ALA A 15 2.54 -0.06 -13.00
N LEU A 16 3.65 -0.56 -13.53
CA LEU A 16 4.37 -1.71 -12.99
C LEU A 16 5.02 -1.39 -11.64
N GLU A 17 5.69 -0.25 -11.53
CA GLU A 17 6.28 0.21 -10.27
C GLU A 17 5.22 0.33 -9.17
N SER A 18 4.07 0.93 -9.51
CA SER A 18 2.94 1.04 -8.59
C SER A 18 2.44 -0.32 -8.13
N ARG A 19 2.38 -1.32 -9.03
CA ARG A 19 1.95 -2.68 -8.68
C ARG A 19 2.95 -3.36 -7.75
N ILE A 20 4.25 -3.29 -8.06
CA ILE A 20 5.29 -3.93 -7.24
C ILE A 20 5.26 -3.40 -5.81
N SER A 21 5.20 -2.08 -5.64
CA SER A 21 5.15 -1.49 -4.30
C SER A 21 3.90 -1.93 -3.54
N ILE A 22 2.73 -1.97 -4.21
CA ILE A 22 1.47 -2.42 -3.58
C ILE A 22 1.59 -3.88 -3.12
N GLU A 23 2.06 -4.80 -3.96
CA GLU A 23 2.19 -6.21 -3.58
C GLU A 23 3.19 -6.41 -2.43
N GLN A 24 4.31 -5.69 -2.42
CA GLN A 24 5.26 -5.72 -1.31
C GLN A 24 4.63 -5.24 -0.01
N ALA A 25 3.92 -4.11 -0.04
CA ALA A 25 3.26 -3.58 1.14
C ALA A 25 2.18 -4.52 1.69
N LYS A 26 1.40 -5.16 0.81
CA LYS A 26 0.43 -6.20 1.23
C LYS A 26 1.13 -7.33 1.98
N GLY A 27 2.20 -7.90 1.42
CA GLY A 27 2.94 -8.99 2.06
C GLY A 27 3.49 -8.61 3.43
N ILE A 28 4.08 -7.41 3.54
CA ILE A 28 4.62 -6.91 4.82
C ILE A 28 3.52 -6.75 5.87
N VAL A 29 2.37 -6.18 5.50
CA VAL A 29 1.25 -5.98 6.42
C VAL A 29 0.62 -7.31 6.81
N ALA A 30 0.42 -8.21 5.84
CA ALA A 30 -0.11 -9.56 6.07
C ALA A 30 0.75 -10.33 7.07
N GLU A 31 2.06 -10.42 6.82
CA GLU A 31 3.02 -11.09 7.70
C GLU A 31 3.06 -10.47 9.09
N ARG A 32 3.19 -9.13 9.17
CA ARG A 32 3.36 -8.41 10.44
C ARG A 32 2.16 -8.54 11.37
N TYR A 33 0.96 -8.65 10.82
CA TYR A 33 -0.28 -8.62 11.58
C TYR A 33 -1.07 -9.92 11.58
N GLY A 34 -0.56 -10.97 10.91
CA GLY A 34 -1.23 -12.26 10.79
C GLY A 34 -2.55 -12.16 10.04
N LEU A 35 -2.57 -11.38 8.96
CA LEU A 35 -3.74 -11.17 8.10
C LEU A 35 -3.58 -11.94 6.80
N GLU A 36 -4.69 -12.27 6.16
CA GLU A 36 -4.66 -12.68 4.75
C GLU A 36 -4.24 -11.49 3.86
N VAL A 37 -3.66 -11.81 2.70
CA VAL A 37 -3.14 -10.78 1.77
C VAL A 37 -4.24 -9.81 1.31
N ASP A 38 -5.45 -10.32 1.10
CA ASP A 38 -6.60 -9.51 0.71
C ASP A 38 -7.07 -8.59 1.84
N GLU A 39 -7.08 -9.09 3.09
CA GLU A 39 -7.40 -8.30 4.28
C GLU A 39 -6.37 -7.18 4.49
N ALA A 40 -5.09 -7.48 4.26
CA ALA A 40 -4.02 -6.48 4.31
C ALA A 40 -4.24 -5.38 3.27
N PHE A 41 -4.66 -5.73 2.05
CA PHE A 41 -4.95 -4.73 1.02
C PHE A 41 -6.14 -3.84 1.38
N ASP A 42 -7.22 -4.43 1.90
CA ASP A 42 -8.39 -3.69 2.34
C ASP A 42 -8.06 -2.75 3.49
N LEU A 43 -7.23 -3.19 4.43
CA LEU A 43 -6.72 -2.35 5.52
C LEU A 43 -5.90 -1.17 4.98
N ILE A 44 -4.99 -1.39 4.03
CA ILE A 44 -4.19 -0.33 3.38
C ILE A 44 -5.12 0.68 2.69
N ARG A 45 -6.12 0.21 1.92
CA ARG A 45 -7.10 1.09 1.24
C ARG A 45 -7.93 1.90 2.24
N ARG A 46 -8.44 1.25 3.30
CA ARG A 46 -9.23 1.93 4.35
C ARG A 46 -8.41 2.98 5.07
N THR A 47 -7.15 2.67 5.38
CA THR A 47 -6.20 3.60 6.00
C THR A 47 -5.98 4.82 5.12
N ALA A 48 -5.63 4.60 3.85
CA ALA A 48 -5.39 5.69 2.90
C ALA A 48 -6.63 6.59 2.74
N ARG A 49 -7.82 5.99 2.63
CA ARG A 49 -9.09 6.72 2.49
C ARG A 49 -9.45 7.52 3.73
N THR A 50 -9.29 6.93 4.92
CA THR A 50 -9.65 7.59 6.20
C THR A 50 -8.75 8.78 6.48
N HIS A 51 -7.46 8.66 6.16
CA HIS A 51 -6.46 9.71 6.36
C HIS A 51 -6.30 10.63 5.14
N ARG A 52 -7.15 10.50 4.11
CA ARG A 52 -7.15 11.31 2.88
C ARG A 52 -5.78 11.39 2.20
N MET A 53 -5.03 10.29 2.20
CA MET A 53 -3.71 10.21 1.58
C MET A 53 -3.74 9.33 0.32
N LYS A 54 -2.77 9.53 -0.57
CA LYS A 54 -2.63 8.65 -1.74
C LYS A 54 -2.17 7.28 -1.28
N ILE A 55 -2.79 6.22 -1.81
CA ILE A 55 -2.42 4.84 -1.49
C ILE A 55 -0.94 4.56 -1.76
N ASN A 56 -0.39 5.12 -2.85
CA ASN A 56 1.01 4.95 -3.22
C ASN A 56 1.97 5.59 -2.20
N ASP A 57 1.57 6.68 -1.56
CA ASP A 57 2.39 7.33 -0.53
C ASP A 57 2.42 6.48 0.75
N LEU A 58 1.25 5.95 1.15
CA LEU A 58 1.16 5.02 2.29
C LEU A 58 1.96 3.73 2.03
N VAL A 59 1.81 3.15 0.84
CA VAL A 59 2.51 1.93 0.43
C VAL A 59 4.03 2.11 0.45
N ARG A 60 4.54 3.27 0.01
CA ARG A 60 5.99 3.59 0.07
C ARG A 60 6.52 3.73 1.51
N ALA A 61 5.66 4.08 2.46
CA ALA A 61 6.01 4.16 3.87
C ALA A 61 6.08 2.78 4.54
N ILE A 62 5.41 1.76 3.98
CA ILE A 62 5.43 0.38 4.48
C ILE A 62 6.69 -0.31 3.99
N ARG A 63 7.67 -0.51 4.89
CA ARG A 63 8.96 -1.15 4.56
C ARG A 63 9.32 -2.27 5.54
N PRO A 64 10.07 -3.30 5.08
CA PRO A 64 10.63 -4.31 5.97
C PRO A 64 11.59 -3.66 6.99
N GLY A 65 11.60 -4.15 8.23
CA GLY A 65 12.50 -3.65 9.29
C GLY A 65 12.26 -2.20 9.71
N GLN A 66 11.14 -1.59 9.31
CA GLN A 66 10.72 -0.26 9.73
C GLN A 66 9.40 -0.36 10.50
N GLU A 67 9.18 0.55 11.44
CA GLU A 67 7.92 0.67 12.15
C GLU A 67 6.75 0.87 11.17
N THR A 68 5.57 0.39 11.56
CA THR A 68 4.37 0.57 10.75
C THR A 68 3.99 2.04 10.73
N PRO A 69 3.59 2.59 9.57
CA PRO A 69 3.09 3.96 9.50
C PRO A 69 2.00 4.22 10.55
N PRO A 70 2.03 5.36 11.26
CA PRO A 70 1.16 5.62 12.41
C PRO A 70 -0.33 5.56 12.03
N GLU A 71 -0.69 5.98 10.81
CA GLU A 71 -2.05 5.93 10.29
C GLU A 71 -2.58 4.49 10.20
N LEU A 72 -1.71 3.56 9.78
CA LEU A 72 -2.03 2.15 9.65
C LEU A 72 -2.06 1.46 11.01
N ALA A 73 -1.13 1.80 11.90
CA ALA A 73 -1.11 1.33 13.28
C ALA A 73 -2.38 1.77 14.04
N ALA A 74 -2.81 3.02 13.86
CA ALA A 74 -4.04 3.56 14.44
C ALA A 74 -5.29 2.83 13.93
N MET A 75 -5.34 2.52 12.62
CA MET A 75 -6.45 1.76 12.04
C MET A 75 -6.56 0.35 12.64
N ILE A 76 -5.44 -0.36 12.78
CA ILE A 76 -5.41 -1.69 13.40
C ILE A 76 -5.83 -1.63 14.86
N ALA A 77 -5.35 -0.63 15.61
CA ALA A 77 -5.76 -0.43 16.99
C ALA A 77 -7.26 -0.20 17.09
N ALA A 78 -7.84 0.64 16.22
CA ALA A 78 -9.28 0.88 16.18
C ALA A 78 -10.08 -0.40 15.87
N GLU A 79 -9.64 -1.22 14.90
CA GLU A 79 -10.32 -2.47 14.54
C GLU A 79 -10.28 -3.52 15.66
N ARG A 80 -9.21 -3.55 16.45
CA ARG A 80 -9.07 -4.47 17.60
C ARG A 80 -9.94 -4.08 18.80
N HIS A 81 -10.36 -2.82 18.91
CA HIS A 81 -11.25 -2.36 20.00
C HIS A 81 -12.74 -2.52 19.67
N VAL A 82 -13.07 -2.86 18.42
CA VAL A 82 -14.46 -3.01 17.94
C VAL A 82 -14.93 -4.48 18.04
N LYS A 83 -14.00 -5.43 18.14
CA LYS A 83 -14.28 -6.86 18.38
C LYS A 83 -14.24 -7.17 19.87
#